data_AF-A0A836W2W9-F1
#
_entry.id   AF-A0A836W2W9-F1
#
_cell.length_a   1.000
_cell.length_b   1.000
_cell.length_c   1.000
_cell.angle_alpha   90.00
_cell.angle_beta   90.00
_cell.angle_gamma   90.00
#
_symmetry.space_group_name_H-M   'P 1'
#
loop_
_entity.id
_entity.type
_entity.pdbx_description
1 polymer ?
#
loop_
_entity_poly.entity_id
_entity_poly.type
_entity_poly.pdbx_seq_one_letter_code
_entity_poly.pdbx_strand_id
1 'polypeptide(L)'
;MVQDTRTAILDEAEALFAEKGYDATSLRMITSNAGANLAAVNYYYGSKEALLEAVYERRIGRINNERLSQLNKLEAQANGKPVPVEKLVEVFVKPALRIIREDDTGGKNFIRLLGRSYLEPSNVLQDKVRLQYEEVTQRFKPAFAKALPELSAEELYWRLHFMVGVLAYCMTGTDMMRMIASSNIAHSDDTDLLVARLVKFVTHGLYADEADIDTREMTKQAI
;
A
#
# COMPACT_ATOMS: atom_id res chain seq x y z
N MET A 1 10.17 -13.16 26.97
CA MET A 1 9.50 -14.30 26.33
C MET A 1 10.39 -14.78 25.19
N VAL A 2 10.54 -16.09 25.00
CA VAL A 2 11.28 -16.63 23.85
C VAL A 2 10.44 -16.35 22.60
N GLN A 3 11.02 -15.68 21.61
CA GLN A 3 10.36 -15.39 20.34
C GLN A 3 10.11 -16.71 19.59
N ASP A 4 8.91 -16.88 19.05
CA ASP A 4 8.55 -18.07 18.28
C ASP A 4 9.41 -18.17 17.01
N THR A 5 9.89 -19.37 16.67
CA THR A 5 10.79 -19.61 15.53
C THR A 5 10.15 -19.15 14.22
N ARG A 6 8.82 -19.31 14.08
CA ARG A 6 8.08 -18.81 12.92
C ARG A 6 8.20 -17.29 12.81
N THR A 7 7.97 -16.57 13.92
CA THR A 7 8.11 -15.10 13.98
C THR A 7 9.54 -14.66 13.69
N ALA A 8 10.54 -15.33 14.26
CA ALA A 8 11.96 -15.01 14.02
C ALA A 8 12.35 -15.16 12.54
N ILE A 9 11.92 -16.24 11.88
CA ILE A 9 12.13 -16.43 10.43
C ILE A 9 11.50 -15.30 9.63
N LEU A 10 10.27 -14.90 9.99
CA LEU A 10 9.52 -13.87 9.25
C LEU A 10 10.14 -12.48 9.42
N ASP A 11 10.62 -12.15 10.61
CA ASP A 11 11.30 -10.88 10.90
C ASP A 11 12.61 -10.75 10.13
N GLU A 12 13.43 -11.81 10.13
CA GLU A 12 14.68 -11.83 9.36
C GLU A 12 14.45 -11.83 7.85
N ALA A 13 13.40 -12.51 7.38
CA ALA A 13 13.01 -12.46 5.99
C ALA A 13 12.61 -11.04 5.57
N GLU A 14 11.75 -10.36 6.34
CA GLU A 14 11.34 -8.98 6.06
C GLU A 14 12.54 -8.02 6.01
N ALA A 15 13.45 -8.13 6.99
CA ALA A 15 14.66 -7.31 7.04
C ALA A 15 15.58 -7.54 5.83
N LEU A 16 15.91 -8.79 5.52
CA LEU A 16 16.82 -9.13 4.42
C LEU A 16 16.21 -8.82 3.05
N PHE A 17 14.93 -9.09 2.84
CA PHE A 17 14.26 -8.72 1.59
C PHE A 17 14.22 -7.20 1.40
N ALA A 18 13.95 -6.43 2.46
CA ALA A 18 13.99 -4.97 2.40
C ALA A 18 15.40 -4.44 2.08
N GLU A 19 16.42 -4.98 2.76
CA GLU A 19 17.80 -4.53 2.63
C GLU A 19 18.41 -4.92 1.27
N LYS A 20 18.36 -6.21 0.92
CA LYS A 20 19.11 -6.81 -0.19
C LYS A 20 18.27 -7.10 -1.44
N GLY A 21 16.94 -7.06 -1.33
CA GLY A 21 16.03 -7.47 -2.39
C GLY A 21 15.75 -8.97 -2.38
N TYR A 22 14.78 -9.39 -3.19
CA TYR A 22 14.35 -10.79 -3.25
C TYR A 22 15.47 -11.69 -3.75
N ASP A 23 16.02 -11.45 -4.94
CA ASP A 23 16.95 -12.36 -5.62
C ASP A 23 18.26 -12.57 -4.84
N ALA A 24 18.79 -11.51 -4.23
CA ALA A 24 20.03 -11.57 -3.45
C ALA A 24 19.88 -12.24 -2.07
N THR A 25 18.66 -12.50 -1.61
CA THR A 25 18.38 -13.10 -0.31
C THR A 25 18.18 -14.61 -0.43
N SER A 26 18.94 -15.42 0.30
CA SER A 26 18.76 -16.89 0.30
C SER A 26 18.07 -17.38 1.57
N LEU A 27 17.35 -18.51 1.50
CA LEU A 27 16.73 -19.13 2.68
C LEU A 27 17.76 -19.49 3.76
N ARG A 28 18.98 -19.88 3.37
CA ARG A 28 20.07 -20.14 4.31
C ARG A 28 20.50 -18.89 5.07
N MET A 29 20.58 -17.75 4.39
CA MET A 29 20.89 -16.47 5.01
C MET A 29 19.83 -16.09 6.06
N ILE A 30 18.54 -16.22 5.69
CA ILE A 30 17.42 -15.98 6.60
C ILE A 30 17.51 -16.89 7.83
N THR A 31 17.67 -18.20 7.64
CA THR A 31 17.72 -19.14 8.77
C THR A 31 18.93 -18.95 9.66
N SER A 32 20.08 -18.58 9.09
CA SER A 32 21.29 -18.31 9.85
C SER A 32 21.12 -17.10 10.77
N ASN A 33 20.48 -16.03 10.29
CA ASN A 33 20.20 -14.87 11.13
C ASN A 33 19.11 -15.16 12.16
N ALA A 34 18.08 -15.92 11.78
CA ALA A 34 16.94 -16.23 12.66
C ALA A 34 17.26 -17.25 13.76
N GLY A 35 18.48 -17.80 13.80
CA GLY A 35 18.83 -18.91 14.68
C GLY A 35 18.01 -20.17 14.41
N ALA A 36 17.52 -20.34 13.18
CA ALA A 36 16.66 -21.43 12.75
C ALA A 36 17.39 -22.36 11.77
N ASN A 37 16.75 -23.47 11.38
CA ASN A 37 17.25 -24.37 10.35
C ASN A 37 16.39 -24.30 9.09
N LEU A 38 16.93 -24.78 7.96
CA LEU A 38 16.21 -24.78 6.67
C LEU A 38 14.93 -25.62 6.72
N ALA A 39 14.91 -26.69 7.51
CA ALA A 39 13.72 -27.53 7.68
C ALA A 39 12.55 -26.75 8.31
N ALA A 40 12.81 -25.80 9.22
CA ALA A 40 11.79 -24.95 9.81
C ALA A 40 11.14 -24.03 8.77
N VAL A 41 11.90 -23.47 7.82
CA VAL A 41 11.34 -22.67 6.72
C VAL A 41 10.45 -23.53 5.83
N ASN A 42 10.94 -24.70 5.43
CA ASN A 42 10.16 -25.62 4.59
C ASN A 42 8.90 -26.10 5.32
N TYR A 43 8.95 -26.28 6.64
CA TYR A 43 7.79 -26.67 7.44
C TYR A 43 6.74 -25.54 7.56
N TYR A 44 7.17 -24.31 7.87
CA TYR A 44 6.23 -23.20 8.12
C TYR A 44 5.74 -22.47 6.87
N TYR A 45 6.58 -22.40 5.83
CA TYR A 45 6.33 -21.58 4.65
C TYR A 45 6.46 -22.37 3.35
N GLY A 46 7.20 -23.46 3.32
CA GLY A 46 7.33 -24.33 2.14
C GLY A 46 8.36 -23.83 1.11
N SER A 47 8.31 -22.56 0.72
CA SER A 47 9.25 -21.98 -0.25
C SER A 47 9.66 -20.54 0.09
N LYS A 48 10.65 -20.01 -0.66
CA LYS A 48 11.08 -18.61 -0.53
C LYS A 48 10.00 -17.63 -0.99
N GLU A 49 9.27 -18.01 -2.05
CA GLU A 49 8.13 -17.28 -2.58
C GLU A 49 7.02 -17.21 -1.53
N ALA A 50 6.63 -18.35 -0.96
CA ALA A 50 5.60 -18.42 0.07
C ALA A 50 6.00 -17.72 1.38
N LEU A 51 7.30 -17.71 1.71
CA LEU A 51 7.82 -16.89 2.82
C LEU A 51 7.67 -15.39 2.53
N LEU A 52 7.95 -14.94 1.30
CA LEU A 52 7.72 -13.55 0.91
C LEU A 52 6.23 -13.19 0.88
N GLU A 53 5.37 -14.08 0.40
CA GLU A 53 3.91 -13.93 0.51
C GLU A 53 3.49 -13.70 1.97
N ALA A 54 4.02 -14.49 2.90
CA ALA A 54 3.73 -14.34 4.32
C ALA A 54 4.24 -13.01 4.92
N VAL A 55 5.38 -12.49 4.44
CA VAL A 55 5.88 -11.16 4.83
C VAL A 55 4.89 -10.08 4.39
N TYR A 56 4.42 -10.14 3.15
CA TYR A 56 3.41 -9.20 2.64
C TYR A 56 2.07 -9.33 3.39
N GLU A 57 1.56 -10.54 3.56
CA GLU A 57 0.30 -10.84 4.27
C GLU A 57 0.31 -10.24 5.69
N ARG A 58 1.41 -10.38 6.42
CA ARG A 58 1.52 -9.88 7.81
C ARG A 58 1.16 -8.41 7.94
N ARG A 59 1.54 -7.58 6.96
CA ARG A 59 1.33 -6.13 6.98
C ARG A 59 0.14 -5.74 6.11
N ILE A 60 0.12 -6.13 4.84
CA ILE A 60 -0.96 -5.82 3.88
C ILE A 60 -2.28 -6.41 4.35
N GLY A 61 -2.30 -7.67 4.79
CA GLY A 61 -3.51 -8.32 5.30
C GLY A 61 -4.12 -7.56 6.46
N ARG A 62 -3.31 -7.08 7.41
CA ARG A 62 -3.80 -6.23 8.52
C ARG A 62 -4.40 -4.90 8.03
N ILE A 63 -3.73 -4.21 7.11
CA ILE A 63 -4.24 -2.97 6.49
C ILE A 63 -5.59 -3.24 5.82
N ASN A 64 -5.65 -4.28 5.00
CA ASN A 64 -6.81 -4.58 4.15
C ASN A 64 -7.99 -5.08 4.98
N ASN A 65 -7.75 -5.89 6.00
CA ASN A 65 -8.78 -6.29 6.97
C ASN A 65 -9.37 -5.08 7.69
N GLU A 66 -8.55 -4.10 8.08
CA GLU A 66 -9.04 -2.86 8.70
C GLU A 66 -9.86 -2.03 7.70
N ARG A 67 -9.39 -1.85 6.47
CA ARG A 67 -10.11 -1.15 5.39
C ARG A 67 -11.48 -1.77 5.13
N LEU A 68 -11.53 -3.09 4.94
CA LEU A 68 -12.76 -3.82 4.65
C LEU A 68 -13.73 -3.78 5.82
N SER A 69 -13.24 -3.96 7.05
CA SER A 69 -14.07 -3.87 8.26
C SER A 69 -14.71 -2.49 8.42
N GLN A 70 -13.95 -1.42 8.17
CA GLN A 70 -14.46 -0.05 8.27
C GLN A 70 -15.42 0.29 7.12
N LEU A 71 -15.13 -0.14 5.89
CA LEU A 71 -16.04 0.02 4.76
C LEU A 71 -17.38 -0.67 5.02
N ASN A 72 -17.38 -1.92 5.50
CA ASN A 72 -18.59 -2.66 5.86
C ASN A 72 -19.46 -1.87 6.86
N LYS A 73 -18.84 -1.24 7.86
CA LYS A 73 -19.55 -0.42 8.86
C LYS A 73 -20.18 0.82 8.23
N LEU A 74 -19.45 1.51 7.35
CA LEU A 74 -19.96 2.69 6.65
C LEU A 74 -21.12 2.35 5.70
N GLU A 75 -21.01 1.25 4.96
CA GLU A 75 -22.07 0.79 4.06
C GLU A 75 -23.35 0.41 4.83
N ALA A 76 -23.20 -0.28 5.97
CA ALA A 76 -24.33 -0.59 6.85
C ALA A 76 -25.01 0.67 7.40
N GLN A 77 -24.24 1.69 7.78
CA GLN A 77 -24.75 2.97 8.26
C GLN A 77 -25.41 3.80 7.15
N ALA A 78 -24.90 3.72 5.92
CA ALA A 78 -25.41 4.48 4.78
C ALA A 78 -26.79 3.97 4.32
N ASN A 79 -27.21 2.76 4.71
CA ASN A 79 -28.53 2.20 4.44
C ASN A 79 -28.96 2.33 2.97
N GLY A 80 -28.09 1.89 2.06
CA GLY A 80 -28.33 1.95 0.61
C GLY A 80 -27.95 3.27 -0.06
N LYS A 81 -27.67 4.35 0.68
CA LYS A 81 -27.10 5.59 0.13
C LYS A 81 -25.61 5.43 -0.20
N PRO A 82 -25.04 6.26 -1.09
CA PRO A 82 -23.58 6.30 -1.28
C PRO A 82 -22.86 6.71 0.02
N VAL A 83 -21.72 6.09 0.29
CA VAL A 83 -20.82 6.53 1.36
C VAL A 83 -20.10 7.80 0.88
N PRO A 84 -19.96 8.86 1.70
CA PRO A 84 -19.23 10.06 1.31
C PRO A 84 -17.78 9.77 0.87
N VAL A 85 -17.32 10.43 -0.19
CA VAL A 85 -15.97 10.21 -0.76
C VAL A 85 -14.88 10.46 0.28
N GLU A 86 -15.02 11.50 1.10
CA GLU A 86 -14.10 11.81 2.20
C GLU A 86 -13.90 10.60 3.13
N LYS A 87 -15.00 9.88 3.43
CA LYS A 87 -14.96 8.71 4.31
C LYS A 87 -14.35 7.49 3.63
N LEU A 88 -14.62 7.29 2.34
CA LEU A 88 -13.97 6.24 1.56
C LEU A 88 -12.45 6.46 1.50
N VAL A 89 -12.01 7.70 1.25
CA VAL A 89 -10.59 8.07 1.25
C VAL A 89 -9.99 7.88 2.64
N GLU A 90 -10.63 8.40 3.69
CA GLU A 90 -10.16 8.27 5.08
C GLU A 90 -9.91 6.80 5.47
N VAL A 91 -10.88 5.93 5.23
CA VAL A 91 -10.79 4.49 5.52
C VAL A 91 -9.67 3.84 4.70
N PHE A 92 -9.47 4.26 3.45
CA PHE A 92 -8.44 3.69 2.60
C PHE A 92 -7.02 4.10 3.04
N VAL A 93 -6.80 5.37 3.38
CA VAL A 93 -5.46 5.91 3.63
C VAL A 93 -4.99 5.71 5.07
N LYS A 94 -5.89 5.84 6.06
CA LYS A 94 -5.52 5.86 7.48
C LYS A 94 -4.80 4.59 7.96
N PRO A 95 -5.27 3.37 7.64
CA PRO A 95 -4.60 2.15 8.11
C PRO A 95 -3.17 2.01 7.56
N ALA A 96 -2.95 2.44 6.31
CA ALA A 96 -1.63 2.40 5.68
C ALA A 96 -0.65 3.42 6.29
N LEU A 97 -1.11 4.64 6.58
CA LEU A 97 -0.27 5.66 7.21
C LEU A 97 0.07 5.37 8.68
N ARG A 98 -0.77 4.61 9.39
CA ARG A 98 -0.48 4.19 10.78
C ARG A 98 0.72 3.25 10.87
N ILE A 99 0.95 2.40 9.87
CA ILE A 99 2.09 1.48 9.83
C ILE A 99 3.44 2.21 9.79
N ILE A 100 3.48 3.41 9.20
CA ILE A 100 4.70 4.24 9.15
C ILE A 100 5.19 4.58 10.57
N ARG A 101 4.26 4.65 11.54
CA ARG A 101 4.54 5.06 12.93
C ARG A 101 4.50 3.93 13.93
N GLU A 102 4.38 2.68 13.49
CA GLU A 102 4.69 1.57 14.38
C GLU A 102 6.21 1.59 14.61
N ASP A 103 6.64 2.01 15.81
CA ASP A 103 8.04 2.24 16.23
C ASP A 103 8.94 0.97 16.22
N ASP A 104 8.53 -0.10 15.52
CA ASP A 104 9.38 -1.26 15.29
C ASP A 104 10.20 -1.08 14.00
N THR A 105 11.37 -1.73 13.93
CA THR A 105 12.19 -1.81 12.71
C THR A 105 11.42 -2.38 11.52
N GLY A 106 10.32 -3.09 11.76
CA GLY A 106 9.49 -3.71 10.74
C GLY A 106 8.73 -2.71 9.87
N GLY A 107 8.13 -1.66 10.43
CA GLY A 107 7.42 -0.64 9.65
C GLY A 107 8.27 -0.02 8.54
N LYS A 108 9.52 0.34 8.86
CA LYS A 108 10.49 0.90 7.89
C LYS A 108 10.93 -0.13 6.85
N ASN A 109 11.19 -1.38 7.27
CA ASN A 109 11.58 -2.45 6.36
C ASN A 109 10.45 -2.77 5.37
N PHE A 110 9.21 -2.82 5.84
CA PHE A 110 8.04 -3.06 4.99
C PHE A 110 7.83 -1.96 3.95
N ILE A 111 7.97 -0.68 4.32
CA ILE A 111 7.91 0.45 3.37
C ILE A 111 8.97 0.30 2.28
N ARG A 112 10.20 -0.04 2.67
CA ARG A 112 11.30 -0.25 1.71
C ARG A 112 11.03 -1.45 0.80
N LEU A 113 10.48 -2.54 1.33
CA LEU A 113 10.08 -3.72 0.57
C LEU A 113 8.97 -3.39 -0.44
N LEU A 114 7.94 -2.63 -0.02
CA LEU A 114 6.90 -2.13 -0.91
C LEU A 114 7.50 -1.26 -2.03
N GLY A 115 8.38 -0.32 -1.70
CA GLY A 115 9.05 0.53 -2.70
C GLY A 115 9.83 -0.29 -3.74
N ARG A 116 10.55 -1.34 -3.32
CA ARG A 116 11.22 -2.26 -4.24
C ARG A 116 10.24 -3.03 -5.13
N SER A 117 9.09 -3.45 -4.59
CA SER A 117 8.08 -4.20 -5.38
C SER A 117 7.53 -3.41 -6.57
N TYR A 118 7.50 -2.08 -6.49
CA TYR A 118 7.11 -1.20 -7.60
C TYR A 118 8.21 -1.07 -8.68
N LEU A 119 9.48 -1.21 -8.29
CA LEU A 119 10.65 -0.95 -9.14
C LEU A 119 11.32 -2.23 -9.68
N GLU A 120 11.14 -3.35 -9.01
CA GLU A 120 11.69 -4.67 -9.36
C GLU A 120 10.54 -5.63 -9.71
N PRO A 121 9.95 -5.53 -10.93
CA PRO A 121 8.85 -6.38 -11.35
C PRO A 121 9.35 -7.79 -11.66
N SER A 122 9.52 -8.59 -10.62
CA SER A 122 9.52 -10.04 -10.76
C SER A 122 8.07 -10.49 -11.01
N ASN A 123 7.80 -11.07 -12.17
CA ASN A 123 6.45 -11.44 -12.61
C ASN A 123 5.73 -12.38 -11.61
N VAL A 124 6.48 -13.26 -10.94
CA VAL A 124 5.94 -14.20 -9.94
C VAL A 124 5.47 -13.48 -8.68
N LEU A 125 6.17 -12.42 -8.29
CA LEU A 125 5.82 -11.62 -7.11
C LEU A 125 4.58 -10.76 -7.35
N GLN A 126 4.41 -10.23 -8.57
CA GLN A 126 3.27 -9.40 -8.90
C GLN A 126 1.95 -10.14 -8.82
N ASP A 127 1.87 -11.38 -9.33
CA ASP A 127 0.60 -12.13 -9.30
C ASP A 127 0.13 -12.44 -7.88
N LYS A 128 1.07 -12.75 -6.98
CA LYS A 128 0.76 -13.10 -5.58
C LYS A 128 0.46 -11.87 -4.73
N VAL A 129 1.20 -10.79 -4.94
CA VAL A 129 0.90 -9.49 -4.33
C VAL A 129 -0.43 -8.93 -4.86
N ARG A 130 -0.78 -9.17 -6.13
CA ARG A 130 -2.08 -8.77 -6.70
C ARG A 130 -3.25 -9.38 -5.94
N LEU A 131 -3.17 -10.67 -5.58
CA LEU A 131 -4.22 -11.36 -4.82
C LEU A 131 -4.50 -10.67 -3.48
N GLN A 132 -3.47 -10.09 -2.85
CA GLN A 132 -3.61 -9.34 -1.60
C GLN A 132 -4.43 -8.05 -1.76
N TYR A 133 -4.41 -7.44 -2.94
CA TYR A 133 -5.13 -6.20 -3.24
C TYR A 133 -6.48 -6.42 -3.94
N GLU A 134 -6.74 -7.65 -4.41
CA GLU A 134 -7.91 -7.97 -5.23
C GLU A 134 -9.22 -7.68 -4.48
N GLU A 135 -9.38 -8.22 -3.26
CA GLU A 135 -10.61 -8.04 -2.47
C GLU A 135 -10.88 -6.56 -2.18
N VAL A 136 -9.84 -5.80 -1.78
CA VAL A 136 -9.97 -4.36 -1.52
C VAL A 136 -10.41 -3.62 -2.78
N THR A 137 -9.81 -3.94 -3.93
CA THR A 137 -10.17 -3.31 -5.21
C THR A 137 -11.61 -3.62 -5.59
N GLN A 138 -12.04 -4.88 -5.45
CA GLN A 138 -13.41 -5.32 -5.74
C GLN A 138 -14.46 -4.64 -4.85
N ARG A 139 -14.09 -4.23 -3.62
CA ARG A 139 -14.99 -3.56 -2.69
C ARG A 139 -14.97 -2.03 -2.81
N PHE A 140 -13.80 -1.41 -2.88
CA PHE A 140 -13.68 0.04 -2.89
C PHE A 140 -14.04 0.64 -4.25
N LYS A 141 -13.69 0.00 -5.37
CA LYS A 141 -13.98 0.56 -6.71
C LYS A 141 -15.49 0.78 -6.93
N PRO A 142 -16.39 -0.18 -6.63
CA PRO A 142 -17.84 0.06 -6.71
C PRO A 142 -18.34 1.11 -5.71
N ALA A 143 -17.78 1.16 -4.50
CA ALA A 143 -18.14 2.16 -3.50
C ALA A 143 -17.83 3.59 -3.97
N PHE A 144 -16.65 3.80 -4.56
CA PHE A 144 -16.28 5.07 -5.19
C PHE A 144 -17.14 5.38 -6.41
N ALA A 145 -17.38 4.41 -7.30
CA ALA A 145 -18.24 4.62 -8.47
C ALA A 145 -19.67 5.02 -8.10
N LYS A 146 -20.19 4.48 -6.98
CA LYS A 146 -21.49 4.87 -6.45
C LYS A 146 -21.49 6.29 -5.85
N ALA A 147 -20.38 6.73 -5.28
CA ALA A 147 -20.21 8.05 -4.67
C ALA A 147 -19.88 9.15 -5.69
N LEU A 148 -19.34 8.78 -6.85
CA LEU A 148 -18.95 9.64 -7.97
C LEU A 148 -19.60 9.14 -9.28
N PRO A 149 -20.94 9.12 -9.36
CA PRO A 149 -21.66 8.54 -10.51
C PRO A 149 -21.46 9.32 -11.82
N GLU A 150 -21.00 10.56 -11.75
CA GLU A 150 -20.70 11.41 -12.91
C GLU A 150 -19.43 11.01 -13.66
N LEU A 151 -18.50 10.28 -13.00
CA LEU A 151 -17.23 9.92 -13.61
C LEU A 151 -17.36 8.68 -14.50
N SER A 152 -16.65 8.70 -15.63
CA SER A 152 -16.43 7.50 -16.41
C SER A 152 -15.59 6.47 -15.64
N ALA A 153 -15.70 5.20 -16.01
CA ALA A 153 -14.89 4.15 -15.38
C ALA A 153 -13.37 4.33 -15.59
N GLU A 154 -12.99 4.96 -16.71
CA GLU A 154 -11.60 5.29 -17.04
C GLU A 154 -11.08 6.43 -16.17
N GLU A 155 -11.86 7.50 -16.05
CA GLU A 155 -11.48 8.65 -15.22
C GLU A 155 -11.38 8.26 -13.74
N LEU A 156 -12.35 7.47 -13.26
CA LEU A 156 -12.28 6.91 -11.91
C LEU A 156 -11.03 6.05 -11.70
N TYR A 157 -10.63 5.25 -12.69
CA TYR A 157 -9.41 4.44 -12.60
C TYR A 157 -8.17 5.32 -12.41
N TRP A 158 -7.99 6.37 -13.22
CA TRP A 158 -6.84 7.26 -13.11
C TRP A 158 -6.82 8.04 -11.80
N ARG A 159 -7.98 8.55 -11.37
CA ARG A 159 -8.11 9.24 -10.08
C ARG A 159 -7.76 8.34 -8.90
N LEU A 160 -8.22 7.08 -8.89
CA LEU A 160 -7.84 6.10 -7.87
C LEU A 160 -6.35 5.72 -7.98
N HIS A 161 -5.80 5.61 -9.19
CA HIS A 161 -4.37 5.37 -9.41
C HIS A 161 -3.52 6.50 -8.80
N PHE A 162 -3.88 7.76 -9.02
CA PHE A 162 -3.19 8.90 -8.42
C PHE A 162 -3.33 8.93 -6.89
N MET A 163 -4.52 8.62 -6.35
CA MET A 163 -4.71 8.48 -4.90
C MET A 163 -3.73 7.44 -4.31
N VAL A 164 -3.62 6.27 -4.93
CA VAL A 164 -2.68 5.22 -4.50
C VAL A 164 -1.23 5.71 -4.62
N GLY A 165 -0.89 6.41 -5.71
CA GLY A 165 0.44 6.98 -5.90
C GLY A 165 0.84 7.98 -4.80
N VAL A 166 -0.05 8.93 -4.46
CA VAL A 166 0.21 9.90 -3.39
C VAL A 166 0.31 9.20 -2.03
N LEU A 167 -0.55 8.21 -1.75
CA LEU A 167 -0.47 7.41 -0.52
C LEU A 167 0.87 6.66 -0.44
N ALA A 168 1.27 5.98 -1.51
CA ALA A 168 2.54 5.25 -1.58
C ALA A 168 3.73 6.17 -1.35
N TYR A 169 3.69 7.38 -1.94
CA TYR A 169 4.72 8.39 -1.71
C TYR A 169 4.78 8.83 -0.24
N CYS A 170 3.64 9.15 0.38
CA CYS A 170 3.58 9.47 1.82
C CYS A 170 4.14 8.34 2.70
N MET A 171 3.94 7.08 2.29
CA MET A 171 4.49 5.92 3.00
C MET A 171 6.00 5.85 2.97
N THR A 172 6.67 6.39 1.96
CA THR A 172 8.14 6.37 1.91
C THR A 172 8.81 7.20 3.01
N GLY A 173 8.08 8.13 3.65
CA GLY A 173 8.64 9.06 4.62
C GLY A 173 9.71 10.00 4.03
N THR A 174 9.88 10.01 2.70
CA THR A 174 10.87 10.84 2.03
C THR A 174 10.27 12.23 1.78
N ASP A 175 10.76 13.24 2.49
CA ASP A 175 10.42 14.63 2.21
C ASP A 175 11.34 15.19 1.13
N MET A 176 11.00 14.90 -0.14
CA MET A 176 11.76 15.41 -1.28
C MET A 176 11.81 16.94 -1.30
N MET A 177 10.76 17.61 -0.82
CA MET A 177 10.72 19.08 -0.76
C MET A 177 11.72 19.63 0.25
N ARG A 178 11.97 18.94 1.37
CA ARG A 178 13.08 19.29 2.26
C ARG A 178 14.43 19.09 1.60
N MET A 179 14.61 17.98 0.87
CA MET A 179 15.87 17.66 0.19
C MET A 179 16.21 18.66 -0.92
N ILE A 180 15.21 19.07 -1.71
CA ILE A 180 15.41 19.89 -2.91
C ILE A 180 15.20 21.38 -2.63
N ALA A 181 14.19 21.74 -1.84
CA ALA A 181 13.80 23.14 -1.63
C ALA A 181 14.33 23.73 -0.31
N SER A 182 15.16 23.01 0.47
CA SER A 182 15.72 23.47 1.76
C SER A 182 14.66 24.03 2.71
N SER A 183 13.44 23.49 2.66
CA SER A 183 12.33 24.00 3.46
C SER A 183 12.51 23.62 4.93
N ASN A 184 12.42 24.61 5.83
CA ASN A 184 12.41 24.43 7.29
C ASN A 184 10.98 24.24 7.84
N ILE A 185 10.03 23.82 7.00
CA ILE A 185 8.67 23.56 7.47
C ILE A 185 8.74 22.38 8.45
N ALA A 186 8.39 22.63 9.71
CA ALA A 186 8.40 21.60 10.74
C ALA A 186 7.50 20.44 10.31
N HIS A 187 8.07 19.23 10.26
CA HIS A 187 7.25 18.04 10.17
C HIS A 187 6.39 17.98 11.42
N SER A 188 5.07 17.86 11.24
CA SER A 188 4.29 17.31 12.32
C SER A 188 4.56 15.80 12.32
N ASP A 189 5.10 15.28 13.41
CA ASP A 189 5.08 13.84 13.68
C ASP A 189 3.67 13.30 13.98
N ASP A 190 2.66 14.08 13.62
CA ASP A 190 1.25 13.79 13.78
C ASP A 190 0.73 13.05 12.54
N THR A 191 0.49 11.75 12.70
CA THR A 191 -0.18 10.92 11.68
C THR A 191 -1.58 11.42 11.39
N ASP A 192 -2.33 11.88 12.38
CA ASP A 192 -3.71 12.32 12.18
C ASP A 192 -3.75 13.61 11.36
N LEU A 193 -2.80 14.53 11.56
CA LEU A 193 -2.65 15.70 10.71
C LEU A 193 -2.26 15.34 9.27
N LEU A 194 -1.36 14.37 9.09
CA LEU A 194 -1.01 13.87 7.74
C LEU A 194 -2.22 13.23 7.06
N VAL A 195 -2.98 12.38 7.77
CA VAL A 195 -4.22 11.77 7.28
C VAL A 195 -5.20 12.86 6.88
N ALA A 196 -5.45 13.86 7.74
CA ALA A 196 -6.39 14.94 7.45
C ALA A 196 -5.99 15.74 6.20
N ARG A 197 -4.71 16.05 6.03
CA ARG A 197 -4.18 16.74 4.84
C ARG A 197 -4.35 15.89 3.58
N LEU A 198 -3.97 14.61 3.64
CA LEU A 198 -4.05 13.70 2.51
C LEU A 198 -5.50 13.45 2.09
N VAL A 199 -6.39 13.18 3.05
CA VAL A 199 -7.84 13.01 2.78
C VAL A 199 -8.39 14.24 2.09
N LYS A 200 -8.12 15.44 2.63
CA LYS A 200 -8.63 16.68 2.03
C LYS A 200 -8.10 16.88 0.61
N PHE A 201 -6.80 16.70 0.38
CA PHE A 201 -6.18 16.85 -0.94
C PHE A 201 -6.74 15.85 -1.96
N VAL A 202 -6.75 14.57 -1.61
CA VAL A 202 -7.26 13.50 -2.48
C VAL A 202 -8.73 13.69 -2.78
N THR A 203 -9.57 13.98 -1.78
CA THR A 203 -11.01 14.15 -2.02
C THR A 203 -11.29 15.29 -3.01
N HIS A 204 -10.58 16.42 -2.91
CA HIS A 204 -10.74 17.49 -3.90
C HIS A 204 -10.23 17.08 -5.28
N GLY A 205 -9.14 16.30 -5.37
CA GLY A 205 -8.69 15.71 -6.63
C GLY A 205 -9.70 14.71 -7.23
N LEU A 206 -10.42 13.97 -6.38
CA LEU A 206 -11.48 13.05 -6.82
C LEU A 206 -12.73 13.76 -7.33
N TYR A 207 -12.97 15.00 -6.88
CA TYR A 207 -14.08 15.86 -7.33
C TYR A 207 -13.69 16.90 -8.39
N ALA A 208 -12.41 16.95 -8.79
CA ALA A 208 -11.95 17.93 -9.77
C ALA A 208 -12.69 17.76 -11.11
N ASP A 209 -12.84 18.86 -11.85
CA ASP A 209 -13.37 18.78 -13.21
C ASP A 209 -12.46 17.89 -14.08
N GLU A 210 -13.05 17.20 -15.05
CA GLU A 210 -12.26 16.41 -16.01
C GLU A 210 -11.29 17.32 -16.78
N ALA A 211 -10.10 16.81 -17.08
CA ALA A 211 -9.16 17.55 -17.90
C ALA A 211 -9.73 17.70 -19.32
N ASP A 212 -9.79 18.93 -19.84
CA ASP A 212 -10.08 19.19 -21.25
C ASP A 212 -8.89 18.71 -22.10
N ILE A 213 -8.84 17.41 -22.37
CA ILE A 213 -7.88 16.81 -23.29
C ILE A 213 -8.53 16.86 -24.66
N ASP A 214 -8.15 17.84 -25.49
CA ASP A 214 -8.55 17.87 -26.90
C ASP A 214 -7.91 16.68 -27.63
N THR A 215 -8.63 15.55 -27.62
CA THR A 215 -8.22 14.27 -28.23
C THR A 215 -8.08 14.35 -29.75
N ARG A 216 -8.35 15.50 -30.37
CA ARG A 216 -8.30 15.71 -31.83
C ARG A 216 -6.90 15.98 -32.39
N GLU A 217 -5.89 16.29 -31.58
CA GLU A 217 -4.53 16.54 -32.11
C GLU A 217 -3.65 15.29 -32.23
N MET A 218 -3.91 14.22 -31.48
CA MET A 218 -3.05 13.02 -31.52
C MET A 218 -3.20 12.18 -32.79
N THR A 219 -4.33 12.29 -33.51
CA THR A 219 -4.57 11.54 -34.76
C THR A 219 -3.99 12.22 -36.00
N LYS A 220 -3.50 13.47 -35.89
CA LYS A 220 -2.97 14.22 -37.05
C LYS A 220 -1.46 14.08 -37.28
N GLN A 221 -0.74 13.37 -36.41
CA GLN A 221 0.70 13.10 -36.58
C GLN A 221 1.03 11.66 -37.02
N ALA A 222 0.01 10.84 -37.33
CA ALA A 222 0.19 9.46 -37.77
C ALA A 222 -0.28 9.19 -39.21
N ILE A 223 -0.15 10.18 -40.11
CA ILE A 223 -0.33 9.99 -41.57
C ILE A 223 0.87 10.60 -42.30
#